data_AF-A0A8T7JA64-F1
#
_entry.id   AF-A0A8T7JA64-F1
#
_cell.length_a   1.000
_cell.length_b   1.000
_cell.length_c   1.000
_cell.angle_alpha   90.00
_cell.angle_beta   90.00
_cell.angle_gamma   90.00
#
_symmetry.space_group_name_H-M   'P 1'
#
loop_
_entity.id
_entity.type
_entity.pdbx_description
1 polymer ?
#
loop_
_entity_poly.entity_id
_entity_poly.type
_entity_poly.pdbx_seq_one_letter_code
_entity_poly.pdbx_strand_id
1 'polypeptide(L)'
;MQIIYRAADVIDANLAAAWLRHAGVACYVGGGFLQGGIGELACFDLHTVSVHDSDVEEATEVMAAFASAPSAAPIDGTAAPDPT
;
A
#
# COMPACT_ATOMS: atom_id res chain seq x y z
N MET A 1 12.20 -4.96 13.25
CA MET A 1 11.38 -4.47 12.11
C MET A 1 10.30 -5.51 11.86
N GLN A 2 9.03 -5.14 11.96
CA GLN A 2 7.89 -6.05 11.83
C GLN A 2 7.01 -5.62 10.66
N ILE A 3 6.46 -6.59 9.91
CA ILE A 3 5.52 -6.34 8.81
C ILE A 3 4.13 -6.17 9.42
N ILE A 4 3.54 -4.99 9.22
CA ILE A 4 2.21 -4.64 9.74
C ILE A 4 1.13 -4.62 8.65
N TYR A 5 1.52 -4.53 7.38
CA TYR A 5 0.59 -4.43 6.27
C TYR A 5 1.15 -5.07 5.00
N ARG A 6 0.28 -5.76 4.26
CA ARG A 6 0.54 -6.35 2.95
C ARG A 6 -0.39 -5.68 1.96
N ALA A 7 0.18 -4.95 1.01
CA ALA A 7 -0.56 -4.22 0.00
C ALA A 7 -0.78 -5.08 -1.24
N ALA A 8 -1.89 -4.85 -1.94
CA ALA A 8 -2.17 -5.54 -3.21
C ALA A 8 -1.31 -5.02 -4.37
N ASP A 9 -0.90 -3.75 -4.30
CA ASP A 9 -0.13 -3.07 -5.33
C ASP A 9 0.73 -1.93 -4.77
N VAL A 10 1.54 -1.33 -5.65
CA VAL A 10 2.55 -0.32 -5.27
C VAL A 10 1.89 0.97 -4.82
N ILE A 11 0.70 1.27 -5.31
CA ILE A 11 -0.04 2.48 -4.95
C ILE A 11 -0.53 2.33 -3.51
N ASP A 12 -1.14 1.20 -3.20
CA ASP A 12 -1.67 0.87 -1.88
C ASP A 12 -0.56 0.82 -0.81
N ALA A 13 0.59 0.22 -1.13
CA ALA A 13 1.75 0.22 -0.23
C ALA A 13 2.27 1.63 0.09
N ASN A 14 2.31 2.50 -0.92
CA ASN A 14 2.74 3.88 -0.74
C ASN A 14 1.69 4.72 0.00
N LEU A 15 0.40 4.43 -0.19
CA LEU A 15 -0.69 5.10 0.52
C LEU A 15 -0.65 4.77 2.02
N ALA A 16 -0.54 3.49 2.37
CA ALA A 16 -0.37 3.04 3.76
C ALA A 16 0.88 3.66 4.41
N ALA A 17 1.99 3.71 3.67
CA ALA A 17 3.23 4.35 4.15
C ALA A 17 3.08 5.86 4.36
N ALA A 18 2.39 6.56 3.46
CA ALA A 18 2.11 7.98 3.62
C ALA A 18 1.22 8.24 4.84
N TRP A 19 0.24 7.38 5.08
CA TRP A 19 -0.66 7.47 6.23
C TRP A 19 0.09 7.30 7.55
N LEU A 20 0.95 6.29 7.65
CA LEU A 20 1.81 6.07 8.82
C LEU A 20 2.76 7.25 9.07
N ARG A 21 3.40 7.77 8.01
CA ARG A 21 4.28 8.95 8.13
C ARG A 21 3.54 10.20 8.57
N HIS A 22 2.29 10.39 8.14
CA HIS A 22 1.47 11.51 8.60
C HIS A 22 1.13 11.40 10.09
N ALA A 23 1.00 10.19 10.62
CA ALA A 23 0.85 9.94 12.05
C ALA A 23 2.17 10.09 12.84
N GLY A 24 3.32 10.26 12.17
CA GLY A 24 4.64 10.36 12.81
C GLY A 24 5.37 9.02 12.93
N VAL A 25 4.80 7.94 12.40
CA VAL A 25 5.37 6.59 12.46
C VAL A 25 6.36 6.37 11.33
N ALA A 26 7.58 5.94 11.68
CA ALA A 26 8.60 5.58 10.70
C ALA A 26 8.29 4.21 10.07
N CYS A 27 8.10 4.19 8.75
CA CYS A 27 7.76 2.97 8.01
C CYS A 27 8.66 2.75 6.78
N TYR A 28 8.83 1.49 6.42
CA TYR A 28 9.59 1.02 5.27
C TYR A 28 8.71 0.19 4.34
N VAL A 29 8.76 0.51 3.05
CA VAL A 29 8.04 -0.21 1.99
C VAL A 29 9.00 -1.14 1.26
N GLY A 30 8.73 -2.45 1.30
CA GLY A 30 9.44 -3.47 0.52
C GLY A 30 8.76 -3.74 -0.83
N GLY A 31 9.52 -4.27 -1.80
CA GLY A 31 8.97 -4.78 -3.07
C GLY A 31 9.14 -3.89 -4.32
N GLY A 32 9.60 -2.63 -4.18
CA GLY A 32 9.74 -1.71 -5.32
C GLY A 32 10.94 -1.97 -6.26
N PHE A 33 11.91 -2.79 -5.86
CA PHE A 33 13.16 -3.01 -6.62
C PHE A 33 13.04 -4.08 -7.71
N LEU A 34 11.92 -4.80 -7.81
CA LEU A 34 11.71 -5.82 -8.85
C LEU A 34 11.19 -5.26 -10.19
N GLN A 35 10.97 -3.94 -10.30
CA GLN A 35 10.44 -3.31 -11.52
C GLN A 35 11.48 -3.03 -12.63
N GLY A 36 12.74 -3.47 -12.47
CA GLY A 36 13.87 -3.01 -13.32
C GLY A 36 14.62 -4.06 -14.16
N GLY A 37 14.33 -5.36 -14.06
CA GLY A 37 15.11 -6.40 -14.73
C GLY A 37 14.22 -7.39 -15.47
N ILE A 38 14.64 -7.81 -16.67
CA ILE A 38 13.95 -8.73 -17.59
C ILE A 38 13.37 -9.93 -16.82
N GLY A 39 12.08 -9.86 -16.52
CA GLY A 39 11.43 -10.77 -15.59
C GLY A 39 10.43 -10.04 -14.71
N GLU A 40 9.32 -9.62 -15.31
CA GLU A 40 8.05 -9.29 -14.66
C GLU A 40 7.44 -10.57 -14.02
N LEU A 41 8.27 -11.37 -13.36
CA LEU A 41 7.96 -12.69 -12.85
C LEU A 41 7.52 -12.50 -11.39
N ALA A 42 6.21 -12.40 -11.19
CA ALA A 42 5.53 -12.63 -9.91
C ALA A 42 5.77 -11.61 -8.78
N CYS A 43 5.92 -10.32 -9.08
CA CYS A 43 6.04 -9.29 -8.03
C CYS A 43 4.70 -8.85 -7.39
N PHE A 44 3.59 -9.47 -7.78
CA PHE A 44 2.22 -9.17 -7.36
C PHE A 44 1.89 -9.40 -5.86
N ASP A 45 2.86 -9.78 -5.01
CA ASP A 45 2.60 -10.08 -3.59
C ASP A 45 3.71 -9.61 -2.62
N LEU A 46 4.74 -8.90 -3.11
CA LEU A 46 5.93 -8.58 -2.29
C LEU A 46 5.87 -7.21 -1.60
N HIS A 47 4.76 -6.50 -1.74
CA HIS A 47 4.63 -5.14 -1.28
C HIS A 47 4.21 -5.12 0.18
N THR A 48 5.21 -5.00 1.05
CA THR A 48 5.03 -5.06 2.50
C THR A 48 5.39 -3.72 3.11
N VAL A 49 4.59 -3.28 4.07
CA VAL A 49 4.92 -2.12 4.91
C VAL A 49 5.34 -2.66 6.27
N SER A 50 6.53 -2.25 6.69
CA SER A 50 7.13 -2.66 7.95
C SER A 50 7.52 -1.45 8.78
N VAL A 51 7.47 -1.61 10.10
CA VAL A 51 7.80 -0.56 11.08
C VAL A 51 8.83 -1.08 12.08
N HIS A 52 9.42 -0.17 12.84
CA HIS A 52 10.29 -0.57 13.95
C HIS A 52 9.49 -1.30 15.02
N ASP A 53 10.14 -2.20 15.76
CA ASP A 53 9.48 -3.05 16.76
C ASP A 53 8.79 -2.21 17.86
N SER A 54 9.42 -1.07 18.21
CA SER A 54 8.90 -0.10 19.17
C SER A 54 7.64 0.64 18.71
N ASP A 55 7.40 0.70 17.40
CA ASP A 55 6.29 1.48 16.83
C ASP A 55 5.13 0.58 16.36
N VAL A 56 5.22 -0.74 16.59
CA VAL A 56 4.24 -1.72 16.10
C VAL A 56 2.84 -1.44 16.64
N GLU A 57 2.73 -1.10 17.93
CA GLU A 57 1.44 -0.88 18.59
C GLU A 57 0.74 0.36 18.02
N GLU A 58 1.45 1.49 17.95
CA GLU A 58 0.97 2.74 17.35
C GLU A 58 0.63 2.56 15.86
N ALA A 59 1.50 1.90 15.12
CA ALA A 59 1.29 1.65 13.70
C ALA A 59 0.06 0.77 13.44
N THR A 60 -0.21 -0.21 14.30
CA THR A 60 -1.37 -1.10 14.17
C THR A 60 -2.67 -0.32 14.41
N GLU A 61 -2.69 0.57 15.39
CA GLU A 61 -3.85 1.43 15.67
C GLU A 61 -4.14 2.40 14.51
N VAL A 62 -3.09 3.04 14.00
CA VAL A 62 -3.18 3.94 12.84
C VAL A 62 -3.65 3.20 11.58
N MET A 63 -3.15 1.98 11.35
CA MET A 63 -3.57 1.16 10.21
C MET A 63 -4.99 0.61 10.35
N ALA A 64 -5.48 0.39 11.57
CA ALA A 64 -6.88 0.01 11.78
C ALA A 64 -7.83 1.13 11.34
N ALA A 65 -7.46 2.39 11.63
CA ALA A 65 -8.21 3.55 11.13
C ALA A 65 -8.13 3.68 9.60
N PHE A 66 -6.96 3.38 9.01
CA PHE A 66 -6.78 3.36 7.56
C PHE A 66 -7.66 2.31 6.87
N ALA A 67 -7.70 1.08 7.38
CA ALA A 67 -8.50 -0.01 6.81
C ALA A 67 -10.02 0.23 6.92
N SER A 68 -10.46 1.03 7.89
CA SER A 68 -11.86 1.42 8.03
C SER A 68 -12.28 2.53 7.07
N ALA A 69 -11.34 3.23 6.43
CA ALA A 69 -11.68 4.17 5.37
C ALA A 69 -12.16 3.34 4.16
N PRO A 70 -13.36 3.62 3.61
CA PRO A 70 -13.83 2.91 2.44
C PRO A 70 -12.85 3.17 1.29
N SER A 71 -12.12 2.12 0.89
CA SER A 71 -11.34 2.12 -0.34
C SER A 71 -12.29 2.50 -1.46
N ALA A 72 -12.03 3.63 -2.10
CA ALA A 72 -12.91 4.22 -3.10
C ALA A 72 -13.34 3.16 -4.13
N ALA A 73 -14.65 3.11 -4.38
CA ALA A 73 -15.28 2.24 -5.36
C ALA A 73 -14.53 2.27 -6.70
N PRO A 74 -14.51 1.15 -7.45
CA PRO A 74 -13.89 1.11 -8.75
C PRO A 74 -14.51 2.22 -9.61
N ILE A 75 -13.67 3.11 -10.16
CA ILE A 75 -14.07 4.01 -11.22
C ILE A 75 -14.40 3.15 -12.45
N ASP A 76 -15.66 2.76 -12.57
CA ASP A 76 -16.17 2.09 -13.77
C ASP A 76 -16.04 3.06 -14.95
N GLY A 77 -15.00 2.82 -15.75
CA GLY A 77 -14.68 3.60 -16.94
C GLY A 77 -15.51 3.20 -18.16
N THR A 78 -16.81 2.92 -18.01
CA THR A 78 -17.71 2.73 -19.16
C THR A 78 -18.45 4.03 -19.47
N ALA A 79 -17.73 4.94 -20.10
CA ALA A 79 -18.34 5.97 -20.92
C ALA A 79 -17.46 6.16 -22.16
N ALA A 80 -17.50 5.19 -23.06
CA ALA A 80 -17.23 5.47 -24.46
C ALA A 80 -18.41 6.33 -24.96
N PRO A 81 -18.21 7.58 -25.42
CA PRO A 81 -19.24 8.24 -26.20
C PRO A 81 -19.27 7.54 -27.55
N ASP A 82 -20.33 6.77 -27.80
CA ASP A 82 -20.66 6.29 -29.15
C ASP A 82 -21.05 7.52 -29.99
N PRO A 83 -20.31 7.86 -31.06
CA PRO A 83 -20.71 8.91 -31.98
C PRO A 83 -21.16 8.26 -33.28
N THR A 84 -22.46 8.02 -33.45
CA THR A 84 -23.22 8.14 -34.71
C THR A 84 -24.71 7.98 -34.46
#